data_AF-A0A2N0FYG5-F1
#
_entry.id   AF-A0A2N0FYG5-F1
#
_cell.length_a   1.000
_cell.length_b   1.000
_cell.length_c   1.000
_cell.angle_alpha   90.00
_cell.angle_beta   90.00
_cell.angle_gamma   90.00
#
_symmetry.space_group_name_H-M   'P 1'
#
loop_
_entity.id
_entity.type
_entity.pdbx_description
1 polymer ?
#
loop_
_entity_poly.entity_id
_entity_poly.type
_entity_poly.pdbx_seq_one_letter_code
_entity_poly.pdbx_strand_id
1 'polypeptide(L)'
;MTETEARNHLYELWQNGETPNNFDEDHSDYEKAVKFTIKHGEFDFEKFYESIAIIRFGIWQVESDALVGKGGRDYIIECSRFWETRDYNGHLVWDWLIHLCEKTWITKENVNDLNTAFFFCQDYFKENKPANLPYVSTAQTLNIQKQLLDISEEMSKREKVDERGIVDIDTEDMMKYGELLNNIKYL
;
A
#
# COMPACT_ATOMS: atom_id res chain seq x y z
N MET A 1 18.34 -8.64 -26.76
CA MET A 1 17.01 -9.25 -26.85
C MET A 1 16.02 -8.19 -27.30
N THR A 2 15.08 -8.51 -28.17
CA THR A 2 13.97 -7.62 -28.57
C THR A 2 12.85 -7.64 -27.54
N GLU A 3 11.91 -6.69 -27.61
CA GLU A 3 10.76 -6.66 -26.70
C GLU A 3 9.88 -7.90 -26.84
N THR A 4 9.59 -8.34 -28.07
CA THR A 4 8.81 -9.56 -28.32
C THR A 4 9.51 -10.80 -27.76
N GLU A 5 10.83 -10.92 -27.93
CA GLU A 5 11.60 -12.01 -27.33
C GLU A 5 11.52 -11.99 -25.80
N ALA A 6 11.60 -10.81 -25.18
CA ALA A 6 11.50 -10.67 -23.73
C ALA A 6 10.11 -11.03 -23.19
N ARG A 7 9.04 -10.58 -23.82
CA ARG A 7 7.65 -10.92 -23.44
C ARG A 7 7.40 -12.42 -23.56
N ASN A 8 7.82 -13.04 -24.67
CA ASN A 8 7.71 -14.49 -24.86
C ASN A 8 8.49 -15.26 -23.80
N HIS A 9 9.70 -14.81 -23.47
CA HIS A 9 10.52 -15.44 -22.44
C HIS A 9 9.85 -15.36 -21.05
N LEU A 10 9.30 -14.21 -20.67
CA LEU A 10 8.56 -14.05 -19.42
C LEU A 10 7.32 -14.94 -19.37
N TYR A 11 6.59 -15.04 -20.48
CA TYR A 11 5.42 -15.91 -20.58
C TYR A 11 5.77 -17.40 -20.41
N GLU A 12 6.89 -17.86 -20.99
CA GLU A 12 7.39 -19.22 -20.80
C GLU A 12 7.73 -19.51 -19.33
N LEU A 13 8.43 -18.58 -18.66
CA LEU A 13 8.77 -18.71 -17.24
C LEU A 13 7.51 -18.78 -16.35
N TRP A 14 6.49 -17.96 -16.66
CA TRP A 14 5.21 -18.00 -15.96
C TRP A 14 4.47 -19.34 -16.18
N GLN A 15 4.37 -19.83 -17.41
CA GLN A 15 3.78 -21.13 -17.72
C GLN A 15 4.49 -22.31 -17.02
N ASN A 16 5.80 -22.19 -16.84
CA ASN A 16 6.60 -23.21 -16.15
C ASN A 16 6.55 -23.10 -14.61
N GLY A 17 5.92 -22.05 -14.05
CA GLY A 17 5.87 -21.81 -12.60
C GLY A 17 7.18 -21.31 -12.00
N GLU A 18 8.07 -20.75 -12.83
CA GLU A 18 9.34 -20.15 -12.41
C GLU A 18 9.17 -18.71 -11.88
N THR A 19 8.01 -18.11 -12.12
CA THR A 19 7.57 -16.84 -11.53
C THR A 19 6.26 -17.04 -10.77
N PRO A 20 5.90 -16.13 -9.84
CA PRO A 20 4.63 -16.23 -9.12
C PRO A 20 3.43 -16.31 -10.08
N ASN A 21 2.42 -17.08 -9.69
CA ASN A 21 1.24 -17.32 -10.54
C ASN A 21 0.49 -16.05 -10.96
N ASN A 22 0.61 -14.96 -10.20
CA ASN A 22 -0.02 -13.68 -10.48
C ASN A 22 0.86 -12.74 -11.32
N PHE A 23 2.05 -13.17 -11.76
CA PHE A 23 3.02 -12.36 -12.51
C PHE A 23 2.81 -12.48 -14.03
N ASP A 24 1.59 -12.25 -14.50
CA ASP A 24 1.23 -12.24 -15.91
C ASP A 24 1.33 -10.82 -16.53
N GLU A 25 0.87 -10.66 -17.77
CA GLU A 25 0.91 -9.38 -18.51
C GLU A 25 0.11 -8.26 -17.82
N ASP A 26 -0.86 -8.62 -16.96
CA ASP A 26 -1.67 -7.67 -16.20
C ASP A 26 -0.99 -7.28 -14.87
N HIS A 27 0.13 -7.93 -14.52
CA HIS A 27 0.88 -7.60 -13.30
C HIS A 27 1.50 -6.21 -13.40
N SER A 28 1.41 -5.46 -12.29
CA SER A 28 1.87 -4.06 -12.22
C SER A 28 3.34 -3.84 -12.60
N ASP A 29 4.17 -4.83 -12.29
CA ASP A 29 5.61 -4.81 -12.57
C ASP A 29 6.00 -5.45 -13.91
N TYR A 30 5.04 -5.95 -14.71
CA TYR A 30 5.34 -6.70 -15.93
C TYR A 30 6.15 -5.88 -16.95
N GLU A 31 5.76 -4.63 -17.18
CA GLU A 31 6.50 -3.73 -18.08
C GLU A 31 7.91 -3.38 -17.55
N LYS A 32 8.09 -3.35 -16.23
CA LYS A 32 9.41 -3.19 -15.61
C LYS A 32 10.26 -4.44 -15.83
N ALA A 33 9.65 -5.62 -15.73
CA ALA A 33 10.29 -6.91 -16.00
C ALA A 33 10.73 -7.04 -17.45
N VAL A 34 9.88 -6.67 -18.42
CA VAL A 34 10.23 -6.65 -19.86
C VAL A 34 11.50 -5.81 -20.09
N LYS A 35 11.55 -4.60 -19.53
CA LYS A 35 12.73 -3.72 -19.64
C LYS A 35 13.97 -4.32 -18.98
N PHE A 36 13.80 -4.96 -17.83
CA PHE A 36 14.89 -5.67 -17.14
C PHE A 36 15.44 -6.81 -18.01
N THR A 37 14.58 -7.65 -18.56
CA THR A 37 14.95 -8.80 -19.41
C THR A 37 15.66 -8.34 -20.69
N ILE A 38 15.15 -7.29 -21.35
CA ILE A 38 15.82 -6.70 -22.53
C ILE A 38 17.24 -6.26 -22.20
N LYS A 39 17.42 -5.60 -21.04
CA LYS A 39 18.71 -5.05 -20.60
C LYS A 39 19.73 -6.13 -20.24
N HIS A 40 19.30 -7.22 -19.61
CA HIS A 40 20.21 -8.25 -19.10
C HIS A 40 20.33 -9.48 -20.01
N GLY A 41 19.39 -9.66 -20.93
CA GLY A 41 19.34 -10.83 -21.82
C GLY A 41 18.84 -12.11 -21.16
N GLU A 42 18.49 -12.05 -19.88
CA GLU A 42 17.91 -13.12 -19.06
C GLU A 42 16.92 -12.51 -18.06
N PHE A 43 16.03 -13.32 -17.50
CA PHE A 43 15.16 -12.93 -16.39
C PHE A 43 15.35 -13.85 -15.19
N ASP A 44 15.58 -13.25 -14.04
CA ASP A 44 15.63 -13.90 -12.74
C ASP A 44 14.73 -13.07 -11.83
N PHE A 45 13.68 -13.71 -11.31
CA PHE A 45 12.62 -13.01 -10.57
C PHE A 45 13.16 -12.30 -9.34
N GLU A 46 14.05 -12.95 -8.58
CA GLU A 46 14.62 -12.38 -7.36
C GLU A 46 15.54 -11.21 -7.67
N LYS A 47 16.44 -11.36 -8.67
CA LYS A 47 17.32 -10.25 -9.09
C LYS A 47 16.51 -9.08 -9.64
N PHE A 48 15.48 -9.34 -10.42
CA PHE A 48 14.58 -8.30 -10.92
C PHE A 48 13.93 -7.57 -9.74
N TYR A 49 13.35 -8.33 -8.81
CA TYR A 49 12.62 -7.81 -7.67
C TYR A 49 13.52 -7.00 -6.72
N GLU A 50 14.77 -7.41 -6.53
CA GLU A 50 15.79 -6.62 -5.83
C GLU A 50 16.19 -5.36 -6.60
N SER A 51 16.30 -5.44 -7.93
CA SER A 51 16.77 -4.33 -8.75
C SER A 51 15.82 -3.13 -8.82
N ILE A 52 14.51 -3.35 -8.62
CA ILE A 52 13.50 -2.29 -8.63
C ILE A 52 13.32 -1.64 -7.26
N ALA A 53 13.82 -2.26 -6.19
CA ALA A 53 13.70 -1.78 -4.83
C ALA A 53 14.82 -0.79 -4.47
N ILE A 54 14.46 0.40 -4.02
CA ILE A 54 15.38 1.36 -3.38
C ILE A 54 15.61 0.95 -1.93
N ILE A 55 14.52 0.69 -1.20
CA ILE A 55 14.52 0.29 0.21
C ILE A 55 13.21 -0.42 0.56
N ARG A 56 13.21 -1.24 1.61
CA ARG A 56 12.03 -1.96 2.11
C ARG A 56 11.79 -1.70 3.59
N PHE A 57 10.51 -1.60 3.96
CA PHE A 57 10.02 -1.51 5.34
C PHE A 57 8.86 -2.49 5.48
N GLY A 58 9.06 -3.62 6.17
CA GLY A 58 8.06 -4.68 6.23
C GLY A 58 7.59 -5.12 4.84
N ILE A 59 6.29 -4.99 4.57
CA ILE A 59 5.67 -5.32 3.26
C ILE A 59 5.73 -4.18 2.23
N TRP A 60 6.32 -3.05 2.58
CA TRP A 60 6.40 -1.86 1.75
C TRP A 60 7.74 -1.76 1.05
N GLN A 61 7.69 -1.60 -0.27
CA GLN A 61 8.84 -1.42 -1.14
C GLN A 61 8.80 -0.01 -1.75
N VAL A 62 9.86 0.75 -1.52
CA VAL A 62 10.07 2.03 -2.20
C VAL A 62 10.77 1.72 -3.52
N GLU A 63 10.20 2.17 -4.62
CA GLU A 63 10.72 2.04 -5.97
C GLU A 63 11.03 3.42 -6.54
N SER A 64 11.63 3.48 -7.74
CA SER A 64 12.05 4.75 -8.36
C SER A 64 10.90 5.71 -8.69
N ASP A 65 9.67 5.22 -8.75
CA ASP A 65 8.49 5.98 -9.18
C ASP A 65 7.27 5.79 -8.27
N ALA A 66 7.35 4.94 -7.24
CA ALA A 66 6.21 4.58 -6.41
C ALA A 66 6.60 4.01 -5.03
N LEU A 67 5.60 3.92 -4.16
CA LEU A 67 5.59 3.09 -2.97
C LEU A 67 4.63 1.92 -3.21
N VAL A 68 5.11 0.70 -3.06
CA VAL A 68 4.35 -0.51 -3.38
C VAL A 68 4.17 -1.37 -2.12
N GLY A 69 2.93 -1.68 -1.78
CA GLY A 69 2.57 -2.58 -0.68
C GLY A 69 2.21 -3.96 -1.22
N LYS A 70 2.93 -5.01 -0.80
CA LYS A 70 2.79 -6.39 -1.32
C LYS A 70 1.96 -7.31 -0.41
N GLY A 71 0.94 -6.76 0.27
CA GLY A 71 0.11 -7.41 1.29
C GLY A 71 -1.09 -8.23 0.75
N GLY A 72 -0.97 -8.90 -0.40
CA GLY A 72 -1.98 -9.79 -0.98
C GLY A 72 -2.63 -9.28 -2.27
N ARG A 73 -2.91 -7.97 -2.37
CA ARG A 73 -3.08 -7.26 -3.65
C ARG A 73 -2.10 -6.10 -3.65
N ASP A 74 -1.40 -5.92 -4.76
CA ASP A 74 -0.43 -4.84 -4.89
C ASP A 74 -1.14 -3.49 -4.76
N TYR A 75 -0.74 -2.71 -3.76
CA TYR A 75 -1.17 -1.33 -3.61
C TYR A 75 -0.04 -0.42 -4.08
N ILE A 76 -0.31 0.41 -5.07
CA ILE A 76 0.70 1.26 -5.69
C ILE A 76 0.33 2.71 -5.45
N ILE A 77 1.24 3.44 -4.80
CA ILE A 77 1.16 4.88 -4.61
C ILE A 77 2.25 5.49 -5.47
N GLU A 78 1.85 6.01 -6.64
CA GLU A 78 2.76 6.73 -7.51
C GLU A 78 3.38 7.93 -6.81
N CYS A 79 4.61 8.27 -7.19
CA CYS A 79 5.37 9.29 -6.50
C CYS A 79 4.70 10.66 -6.47
N SER A 80 3.94 11.01 -7.51
CA SER A 80 3.14 12.25 -7.60
C SER A 80 2.04 12.37 -6.53
N ARG A 81 1.64 11.24 -5.94
CA ARG A 81 0.49 11.14 -5.02
C ARG A 81 0.88 11.21 -3.55
N PHE A 82 2.17 11.27 -3.21
CA PHE A 82 2.64 11.36 -1.82
C PHE A 82 2.24 12.66 -1.10
N TRP A 83 1.73 13.66 -1.83
CA TRP A 83 1.23 14.92 -1.28
C TRP A 83 -0.29 15.05 -1.34
N GLU A 84 -1.01 13.95 -1.61
CA GLU A 84 -2.46 13.93 -1.49
C GLU A 84 -2.88 14.15 -0.03
N THR A 85 -3.87 15.01 0.13
CA THR A 85 -4.38 15.43 1.44
C THR A 85 -5.89 15.27 1.49
N ARG A 86 -6.40 15.09 2.70
CA ARG A 86 -7.82 14.99 3.00
C ARG A 86 -8.16 15.98 4.10
N ASP A 87 -9.30 16.67 3.98
CA ASP A 87 -9.91 17.34 5.13
C ASP A 87 -10.58 16.28 6.01
N TYR A 88 -10.16 16.22 7.26
CA TYR A 88 -10.75 15.34 8.26
C TYR A 88 -11.20 16.19 9.44
N ASN A 89 -12.48 16.56 9.43
CA ASN A 89 -13.13 17.41 10.43
C ASN A 89 -12.43 18.77 10.59
N GLY A 90 -12.10 19.44 9.48
CA GLY A 90 -11.43 20.74 9.48
C GLY A 90 -9.90 20.68 9.68
N HIS A 91 -9.33 19.48 9.81
CA HIS A 91 -7.89 19.29 9.85
C HIS A 91 -7.39 18.68 8.54
N LEU A 92 -6.39 19.32 7.93
CA LEU A 92 -5.75 18.78 6.75
C LEU A 92 -4.72 17.70 7.13
N VAL A 93 -4.91 16.48 6.63
CA VAL A 93 -4.12 15.29 6.95
C VAL A 93 -3.64 14.56 5.69
N TRP A 94 -2.66 13.67 5.82
CA TRP A 94 -2.14 12.88 4.70
C TRP A 94 -3.14 11.78 4.30
N ASP A 95 -3.71 11.87 3.10
CA ASP A 95 -4.84 11.02 2.68
C ASP A 95 -4.47 9.54 2.72
N TRP A 96 -3.32 9.18 2.14
CA TRP A 96 -2.86 7.79 2.05
C TRP A 96 -2.69 7.10 3.40
N LEU A 97 -2.18 7.80 4.40
CA LEU A 97 -1.98 7.23 5.74
C LEU A 97 -3.31 6.97 6.46
N ILE A 98 -4.36 7.71 6.11
CA ILE A 98 -5.72 7.47 6.61
C ILE A 98 -6.39 6.35 5.81
N HIS A 99 -6.40 6.46 4.48
CA HIS A 99 -7.04 5.49 3.58
C HIS A 99 -6.51 4.07 3.75
N LEU A 100 -5.20 3.90 3.96
CA LEU A 100 -4.61 2.58 4.15
C LEU A 100 -5.02 1.94 5.49
N CYS A 101 -5.29 2.73 6.53
CA CYS A 101 -5.80 2.21 7.79
C CYS A 101 -7.27 1.79 7.74
N GLU A 102 -7.99 2.08 6.65
CA GLU A 102 -9.30 1.50 6.36
C GLU A 102 -9.18 0.07 5.79
N LYS A 103 -7.95 -0.42 5.51
CA LYS A 103 -7.73 -1.77 4.97
C LYS A 103 -7.48 -2.76 6.10
N THR A 104 -8.12 -3.93 6.01
CA THR A 104 -8.07 -4.99 7.04
C THR A 104 -6.68 -5.60 7.26
N TRP A 105 -5.75 -5.44 6.31
CA TRP A 105 -4.38 -5.95 6.40
C TRP A 105 -3.38 -4.94 6.95
N ILE A 106 -3.80 -3.69 7.22
CA ILE A 106 -3.02 -2.73 7.99
C ILE A 106 -3.42 -2.83 9.45
N THR A 107 -2.44 -3.15 10.28
CA THR A 107 -2.63 -3.47 11.70
C THR A 107 -1.69 -2.63 12.56
N LYS A 108 -1.89 -2.67 13.88
CA LYS A 108 -1.01 -1.95 14.82
C LYS A 108 0.43 -2.44 14.78
N GLU A 109 0.63 -3.70 14.40
CA GLU A 109 1.95 -4.31 14.30
C GLU A 109 2.73 -3.81 13.08
N ASN A 110 2.04 -3.51 11.97
CA ASN A 110 2.70 -3.17 10.70
C ASN A 110 2.54 -1.69 10.26
N VAL A 111 1.68 -0.90 10.91
CA VAL A 111 1.45 0.50 10.52
C VAL A 111 2.71 1.37 10.62
N ASN A 112 3.65 1.03 11.51
CA ASN A 112 4.90 1.77 11.62
C ASN A 112 5.80 1.60 10.39
N ASP A 113 5.76 0.43 9.74
CA ASP A 113 6.46 0.21 8.49
C ASP A 113 5.86 1.06 7.36
N LEU A 114 4.52 1.14 7.29
CA LEU A 114 3.82 2.06 6.39
C LEU A 114 4.25 3.51 6.62
N ASN A 115 4.17 3.98 7.86
CA ASN A 115 4.51 5.36 8.20
C ASN A 115 5.96 5.68 7.83
N THR A 116 6.88 4.78 8.15
CA THR A 116 8.30 4.94 7.82
C THR A 116 8.52 5.00 6.31
N ALA A 117 7.92 4.07 5.56
CA ALA A 117 8.02 4.04 4.11
C ALA A 117 7.42 5.29 3.45
N PHE A 118 6.24 5.72 3.90
CA PHE A 118 5.56 6.90 3.37
C PHE A 118 6.36 8.19 3.60
N PHE A 119 6.86 8.41 4.82
CA PHE A 119 7.66 9.60 5.10
C PHE A 119 9.04 9.56 4.45
N PHE A 120 9.64 8.37 4.29
CA PHE A 120 10.83 8.20 3.46
C PHE A 120 10.55 8.68 2.03
N CYS A 121 9.43 8.26 1.44
CA CYS A 121 9.02 8.68 0.10
C CYS A 121 8.83 10.20 -0.02
N GLN A 122 8.20 10.84 0.96
CA GLN A 122 8.03 12.30 0.93
C GLN A 122 9.37 13.05 0.93
N ASP A 123 10.38 12.56 1.64
CA ASP A 123 11.72 13.16 1.64
C ASP A 123 12.51 12.81 0.36
N TYR A 124 12.48 11.54 -0.05
CA TYR A 124 13.17 11.06 -1.25
C TYR A 124 12.66 11.74 -2.53
N PHE A 125 11.34 11.87 -2.67
CA PHE A 125 10.68 12.48 -3.82
C PHE A 125 10.32 13.95 -3.62
N LYS A 126 10.99 14.66 -2.70
CA LYS A 126 10.70 16.06 -2.37
C LYS A 126 10.69 17.02 -3.57
N GLU A 127 11.36 16.67 -4.68
CA GLU A 127 11.34 17.44 -5.93
C GLU A 127 9.95 17.50 -6.57
N ASN A 128 9.11 16.50 -6.34
CA ASN A 128 7.73 16.44 -6.82
C ASN A 128 6.73 17.15 -5.88
N LYS A 129 7.20 17.71 -4.76
CA LYS A 129 6.34 18.40 -3.79
C LYS A 129 5.68 19.63 -4.43
N PRO A 130 4.33 19.77 -4.36
CA PRO A 130 3.66 20.96 -4.85
C PRO A 130 4.13 22.22 -4.12
N ALA A 131 4.45 23.27 -4.88
CA ALA A 131 4.98 24.53 -4.32
C ALA A 131 4.02 25.22 -3.34
N ASN A 132 2.71 25.09 -3.56
CA ASN A 132 1.66 25.72 -2.76
C ASN A 132 0.93 24.73 -1.85
N LEU A 133 1.58 23.64 -1.44
CA LEU A 133 0.97 22.69 -0.51
C LEU A 133 0.71 23.38 0.83
N PRO A 134 -0.55 23.48 1.30
CA PRO A 134 -0.86 24.00 2.63
C PRO A 134 -0.22 23.16 3.74
N TYR A 135 -0.24 23.68 4.97
CA TYR A 135 0.22 22.91 6.12
C TYR A 135 -0.65 21.66 6.31
N VAL A 136 -0.01 20.51 6.33
CA VAL A 136 -0.63 19.20 6.60
C VAL A 136 -0.12 18.72 7.95
N SER A 137 -1.04 18.37 8.86
CA SER A 137 -0.66 17.99 10.22
C SER A 137 -0.30 16.52 10.31
N THR A 138 1.00 16.22 10.34
CA THR A 138 1.50 14.86 10.62
C THR A 138 1.04 14.36 12.00
N ALA A 139 1.08 15.23 13.03
CA ALA A 139 0.64 14.84 14.37
C ALA A 139 -0.84 14.44 14.38
N GLN A 140 -1.70 15.22 13.71
CA GLN A 140 -3.12 14.89 13.60
C GLN A 140 -3.35 13.62 12.77
N THR A 141 -2.60 13.45 11.68
CA THR A 141 -2.66 12.24 10.84
C THR A 141 -2.37 10.99 11.68
N LEU A 142 -1.26 10.96 12.40
CA LEU A 142 -0.86 9.82 13.24
C LEU A 142 -1.83 9.58 14.40
N ASN A 143 -2.38 10.64 14.98
CA ASN A 143 -3.38 10.52 16.05
C ASN A 143 -4.71 9.92 15.55
N ILE A 144 -5.19 10.31 14.36
CA ILE A 144 -6.37 9.69 13.73
C ILE A 144 -6.06 8.24 13.38
N GLN A 145 -4.90 7.99 12.77
CA GLN A 145 -4.46 6.65 12.38
C GLN A 145 -4.49 5.67 13.55
N LYS A 146 -3.93 6.08 14.70
CA LYS A 146 -3.96 5.28 15.93
C LYS A 146 -5.39 4.94 16.35
N GLN A 147 -6.28 5.93 16.36
CA GLN A 147 -7.68 5.73 16.76
C GLN A 147 -8.44 4.83 15.78
N LEU A 148 -8.20 4.96 14.47
CA LEU A 148 -8.81 4.05 13.47
C LEU A 148 -8.39 2.60 13.71
N LEU A 149 -7.12 2.36 14.02
CA LEU A 149 -6.62 1.02 14.34
C LEU A 149 -7.14 0.50 15.68
N ASP A 150 -7.29 1.36 16.69
CA ASP A 150 -7.93 1.01 17.96
C ASP A 150 -9.38 0.57 17.75
N ILE A 151 -10.13 1.31 16.91
CA ILE A 151 -11.51 1.01 16.54
C ILE A 151 -11.59 -0.31 15.76
N SER A 152 -10.73 -0.49 14.75
CA SER A 152 -10.70 -1.73 13.96
C SER A 152 -10.45 -2.95 14.83
N GLU A 153 -9.49 -2.88 15.76
CA GLU A 153 -9.20 -3.99 16.67
C GLU A 153 -10.39 -4.28 17.63
N GLU A 154 -11.10 -3.24 18.07
CA GLU A 154 -12.31 -3.42 18.88
C GLU A 154 -13.44 -4.10 18.10
N MET A 155 -13.62 -3.72 16.83
CA MET A 155 -14.63 -4.34 15.96
C MET A 155 -14.28 -5.78 15.64
N SER A 156 -13.01 -6.10 15.36
CA SER A 156 -12.62 -7.49 15.09
C SER A 156 -12.79 -8.43 16.28
N LYS A 157 -12.82 -7.92 17.52
CA LYS A 157 -13.19 -8.72 18.71
C LYS A 157 -14.67 -9.06 18.79
N ARG A 158 -15.52 -8.35 18.03
CA ARG A 158 -16.98 -8.53 17.99
C ARG A 158 -17.44 -9.36 16.81
N GLU A 159 -16.59 -9.51 15.79
CA GLU A 159 -16.86 -10.31 14.61
C GLU A 159 -17.29 -11.74 15.01
N LYS A 160 -18.50 -12.11 14.57
CA LYS A 160 -19.00 -13.48 14.65
C LYS A 160 -18.77 -14.12 13.30
N VAL A 161 -18.16 -15.29 13.29
CA VAL A 161 -17.91 -16.04 12.06
C VAL A 161 -18.89 -17.21 12.03
N ASP A 162 -19.65 -17.32 10.96
CA ASP A 162 -20.57 -18.45 10.76
C ASP A 162 -19.83 -19.76 10.43
N GLU A 163 -20.56 -20.87 10.34
CA GLU A 163 -20.00 -22.20 10.03
C GLU A 163 -19.27 -22.27 8.67
N ARG A 164 -19.45 -21.26 7.80
CA ARG A 164 -18.86 -21.17 6.47
C ARG A 164 -17.66 -20.21 6.42
N GLY A 165 -17.29 -19.60 7.54
CA GLY A 165 -16.19 -18.65 7.59
C GLY A 165 -16.59 -17.23 7.19
N ILE A 166 -17.89 -16.93 7.05
CA ILE A 166 -18.38 -15.60 6.69
C ILE A 166 -18.57 -14.78 7.96
N VAL A 167 -18.05 -13.55 7.96
CA VAL A 167 -18.28 -12.59 9.04
C VAL A 167 -19.74 -12.16 9.00
N ASP A 168 -20.49 -12.49 10.06
CA ASP A 168 -21.84 -12.03 10.29
C ASP A 168 -21.78 -10.64 10.91
N ILE A 169 -22.03 -9.61 10.10
CA ILE A 169 -22.07 -8.21 10.53
C ILE A 169 -23.53 -7.85 10.77
N ASP A 170 -23.92 -7.72 12.04
CA ASP A 170 -25.26 -7.25 12.36
C ASP A 170 -25.34 -5.70 12.38
N THR A 171 -26.58 -5.18 12.37
CA THR A 171 -26.84 -3.74 12.33
C THR A 171 -26.32 -2.99 13.56
N GLU A 172 -26.28 -3.63 14.74
CA GLU A 172 -25.75 -3.08 15.98
C GLU A 172 -24.23 -2.83 15.88
N ASP A 173 -23.48 -3.77 15.30
CA ASP A 173 -22.04 -3.61 15.11
C ASP A 173 -21.72 -2.50 14.09
N MET A 174 -22.53 -2.35 13.02
CA MET A 174 -22.39 -1.22 12.10
C MET A 174 -22.70 0.13 12.77
N MET A 175 -23.76 0.21 13.58
CA MET A 175 -24.09 1.43 14.33
C MET A 175 -22.97 1.79 15.30
N LYS A 176 -22.45 0.81 16.03
CA LYS A 176 -21.34 1.01 16.95
C LYS A 176 -20.08 1.48 16.24
N TYR A 177 -19.74 0.90 15.09
CA TYR A 177 -18.60 1.36 14.29
C TYR A 177 -18.75 2.84 13.91
N GLY A 178 -19.93 3.24 13.46
CA GLY A 178 -20.23 4.65 13.17
C GLY A 178 -20.10 5.57 14.40
N GLU A 179 -20.59 5.14 15.56
CA GLU A 179 -20.43 5.88 16.81
C GLU A 179 -18.97 6.05 17.21
N LEU A 180 -18.15 5.00 17.08
CA LEU A 180 -16.72 5.05 17.39
C LEU A 180 -15.98 6.01 16.46
N LEU A 181 -16.28 5.98 15.15
CA LEU A 181 -15.70 6.91 14.18
C LEU A 181 -16.08 8.37 14.49
N ASN A 182 -17.33 8.62 14.88
CA ASN A 182 -17.78 9.96 15.26
C ASN A 182 -17.12 10.49 16.55
N ASN A 183 -16.54 9.61 17.37
CA ASN A 183 -15.88 9.95 18.63
C ASN A 183 -14.35 10.08 18.53
N ILE A 184 -13.80 10.08 17.31
CA ILE A 184 -12.37 10.38 17.09
C ILE A 184 -12.03 11.74 17.67
N LYS A 185 -10.96 11.79 18.48
CA LYS A 185 -10.46 12.99 19.14
C LYS A 185 -9.40 13.68 18.29
N TYR A 186 -9.46 15.00 18.25
CA TYR A 186 -8.52 15.87 17.53
C TYR A 186 -7.61 16.62 18.51
N LEU A 187 -6.39 16.95 18.08
CA LEU A 187 -5.37 17.65 18.88
C LEU A 187 -5.58 19.17 18.90
#